data_AF-A0A377Z3I3-F1
#
_entry.id   AF-A0A377Z3I3-F1
#
_cell.length_a   1.000
_cell.length_b   1.000
_cell.length_c   1.000
_cell.angle_alpha   90.00
_cell.angle_beta   90.00
_cell.angle_gamma   90.00
#
_symmetry.space_group_name_H-M   'P 1'
#
loop_
_entity.id
_entity.type
_entity.pdbx_description
1 polymer ?
#
loop_
_entity_poly.entity_id
_entity_poly.type
_entity_poly.pdbx_seq_one_letter_code
_entity_poly.pdbx_strand_id
1 'polypeptide(L)' 'MGYTVALTGGIGSGKSTVADAFAQLGVKVIDADVIARQVVEPGTPALQAIVGHFGPQMIAPTAR' A
#
# COMPACT_ATOMS: atom_id res chain seq x y z
N MET A 1 19.15 -12.91 -0.12
CA MET A 1 19.15 -11.45 -0.40
C MET A 1 18.87 -11.29 -1.89
N GLY A 2 17.80 -10.60 -2.28
CA GLY A 2 17.44 -10.41 -3.70
C GLY A 2 17.90 -9.04 -4.20
N TYR A 3 18.02 -8.89 -5.52
CA TYR A 3 18.23 -7.58 -6.14
C TYR A 3 16.89 -6.81 -6.18
N THR A 4 16.91 -5.54 -5.80
CA THR A 4 15.70 -4.70 -5.72
C THR A 4 15.71 -3.66 -6.82
N VAL A 5 14.62 -3.60 -7.60
CA VAL A 5 14.39 -2.58 -8.63
C VAL A 5 13.17 -1.76 -8.23
N ALA A 6 13.34 -0.44 -8.13
CA ALA A 6 12.24 0.47 -7.86
C ALA A 6 11.53 0.84 -9.17
N LEU A 7 10.22 0.57 -9.24
CA LEU A 7 9.36 0.99 -10.35
C LEU A 7 8.58 2.24 -9.93
N THR A 8 8.75 3.33 -10.69
CA THR A 8 8.05 4.60 -10.46
C THR A 8 7.59 5.21 -11.79
N GLY A 9 6.84 6.30 -11.72
CA GLY A 9 6.21 6.95 -12.87
C GLY A 9 5.02 7.82 -12.45
N GLY A 10 4.68 8.79 -13.30
CA GLY A 10 3.56 9.71 -13.06
C GLY A 10 2.18 9.05 -12.99
N ILE A 11 1.17 9.85 -12.67
CA ILE A 11 -0.23 9.42 -12.78
C ILE A 11 -0.56 9.04 -14.23
N GLY A 12 -1.27 7.94 -14.44
CA GLY A 12 -1.62 7.46 -15.79
C GLY A 12 -0.47 6.83 -16.60
N SER A 13 0.74 6.69 -16.04
CA SER A 13 1.90 6.18 -16.79
C SER A 13 1.91 4.65 -17.01
N GLY A 14 0.88 3.92 -16.58
CA GLY A 14 0.82 2.46 -16.75
C GLY A 14 1.74 1.66 -15.82
N LYS A 15 2.15 2.19 -14.65
CA LYS A 15 3.01 1.47 -13.68
C LYS A 15 2.48 0.08 -13.35
N SER A 16 1.18 -0.04 -13.06
CA SER A 16 0.54 -1.31 -12.74
C SER A 16 0.68 -2.31 -13.89
N THR A 17 0.49 -1.86 -15.14
CA THR A 17 0.69 -2.71 -16.33
C THR A 17 2.13 -3.22 -16.44
N VAL A 18 3.12 -2.37 -16.15
CA VAL A 18 4.54 -2.79 -16.15
C VAL A 18 4.83 -3.74 -14.98
N ALA A 19 4.30 -3.47 -13.79
CA ALA A 19 4.44 -4.35 -12.64
C ALA A 19 3.84 -5.74 -12.90
N ASP A 20 2.66 -5.80 -13.53
CA ASP A 20 2.00 -7.05 -13.90
C ASP A 20 2.81 -7.84 -14.93
N ALA A 21 3.44 -7.16 -15.89
CA ALA A 21 4.34 -7.81 -16.85
C ALA A 21 5.56 -8.44 -16.14
N PHE A 22 6.14 -7.77 -15.14
CA PHE A 22 7.20 -8.37 -14.30
C PHE A 22 6.68 -9.56 -13.48
N ALA A 23 5.48 -9.46 -12.92
CA ALA A 23 4.86 -10.53 -12.16
C ALA A 23 4.64 -11.80 -13.01
N GLN A 24 4.21 -11.64 -14.27
CA GLN A 24 4.05 -12.74 -15.23
C GLN A 24 5.38 -13.45 -15.55
N LEU A 25 6.51 -12.74 -15.42
CA LEU A 25 7.86 -13.32 -15.56
C LEU A 25 8.37 -13.98 -14.27
N GLY A 26 7.54 -14.06 -13.22
CA GLY A 26 7.89 -14.65 -11.92
C GLY A 26 8.59 -13.69 -10.96
N VAL A 27 8.65 -12.39 -11.28
CA VAL A 27 9.23 -11.40 -10.36
C VAL A 27 8.23 -11.09 -9.25
N LYS A 28 8.68 -11.18 -7.99
CA LYS A 28 7.87 -10.77 -6.85
C LYS A 28 7.69 -9.24 -6.87
N VAL A 29 6.45 -8.79 -7.06
CA VAL A 29 6.08 -7.38 -6.95
C VAL A 29 5.78 -7.04 -5.48
N ILE A 30 6.32 -5.92 -5.01
CA ILE A 30 6.04 -5.34 -3.70
C ILE A 30 5.41 -3.98 -3.96
N ASP A 31 4.11 -3.87 -3.71
CA ASP A 31 3.34 -2.65 -3.95
C ASP A 31 3.27 -1.79 -2.68
N ALA A 32 3.79 -0.57 -2.79
CA ALA A 32 3.85 0.38 -1.68
C ALA A 32 2.46 0.89 -1.27
N ASP A 33 1.52 1.06 -2.21
CA ASP A 33 0.17 1.54 -1.93
C ASP A 33 -0.63 0.47 -1.16
N VAL A 34 -0.43 -0.82 -1.51
CA VAL A 34 -1.02 -1.93 -0.77
C VAL A 34 -0.49 -1.99 0.66
N ILE A 35 0.83 -1.89 0.84
CA ILE A 35 1.45 -1.92 2.16
C ILE A 35 0.99 -0.72 2.99
N ALA A 36 0.92 0.47 2.41
CA ALA A 36 0.43 1.68 3.09
C ALA A 36 -0.99 1.51 3.64
N ARG A 37 -1.86 0.78 2.93
CA ARG A 37 -3.21 0.45 3.43
C ARG A 37 -3.16 -0.60 4.56
N GLN A 38 -2.36 -1.65 4.38
CA GLN A 38 -2.24 -2.74 5.36
C GLN A 38 -1.75 -2.25 6.73
N VAL A 39 -0.78 -1.33 6.74
CA VAL A 39 -0.22 -0.83 8.02
C VAL A 39 -1.23 -0.02 8.85
N VAL A 40 -2.31 0.48 8.24
CA VAL A 40 -3.38 1.22 8.92
C VAL A 40 -4.72 0.48 8.91
N GLU A 41 -4.73 -0.83 8.65
CA GLU A 41 -5.95 -1.63 8.76
C GLU A 41 -6.53 -1.60 10.20
N PRO A 42 -7.84 -1.83 10.38
CA PRO A 42 -8.45 -1.95 11.69
C PRO A 42 -7.70 -2.93 12.61
N GLY A 43 -7.40 -2.48 13.83
CA GLY A 43 -6.66 -3.27 14.82
C GLY A 43 -5.13 -3.13 14.76
N THR A 44 -4.59 -2.40 13.77
CA THR A 44 -3.15 -2.14 13.70
C THR A 44 -2.68 -1.09 14.72
N PRO A 45 -1.44 -1.19 15.23
CA PRO A 45 -0.86 -0.17 16.10
C PRO A 45 -0.77 1.21 15.43
N ALA A 46 -0.51 1.26 14.13
CA ALA A 46 -0.39 2.54 13.42
C ALA A 46 -1.74 3.26 13.36
N LEU A 47 -2.84 2.54 13.10
CA LEU A 47 -4.17 3.14 13.15
C LEU A 47 -4.51 3.66 14.55
N GLN A 48 -4.18 2.91 15.60
CA GLN A 48 -4.36 3.34 16.99
C GLN A 48 -3.55 4.62 17.29
N ALA A 49 -2.31 4.70 16.82
CA ALA A 49 -1.48 5.90 16.98
C ALA A 49 -2.07 7.12 16.25
N ILE A 50 -2.58 6.93 15.03
CA ILE A 50 -3.27 7.98 14.26
C ILE A 50 -4.50 8.48 15.04
N VAL A 51 -5.34 7.57 15.56
CA VAL A 51 -6.53 7.93 16.36
C VAL A 51 -6.14 8.62 17.66
N GLY A 52 -5.12 8.13 18.36
CA GLY A 52 -4.65 8.73 19.60
C GLY A 52 -4.14 10.15 19.43
N HIS A 53 -3.59 10.48 18.26
CA HIS A 53 -3.07 11.81 17.96
C HIS A 53 -4.12 12.76 17.36
N PHE A 54 -4.88 12.30 16.36
CA PHE A 54 -5.79 13.15 15.59
C PHE A 54 -7.24 13.06 16.05
N GLY A 55 -7.61 12.04 16.83
CA GLY A 55 -8.97 11.80 17.32
C GLY A 55 -9.75 10.75 16.52
N PRO A 56 -10.90 10.28 17.06
CA PRO A 56 -11.69 9.17 16.50
C PRO A 56 -12.36 9.50 15.16
N GLN A 57 -12.53 10.77 14.82
CA GLN A 57 -13.12 11.21 13.55
C GLN A 57 -12.27 10.85 12.32
N MET A 58 -11.01 10.42 12.51
CA MET A 58 -10.17 9.88 11.45
C MET A 58 -10.59 8.48 10.99
N ILE A 59 -11.42 7.78 11.76
CA ILE A 59 -11.95 6.47 11.37
C ILE A 59 -13.27 6.68 10.63
N ALA A 60 -13.28 6.32 9.35
CA ALA A 60 -14.51 6.29 8.58
C ALA A 60 -15.51 5.27 9.17
N PRO A 61 -16.82 5.50 9.08
CA PRO A 61 -17.80 4.49 9.46
C PRO A 61 -17.53 3.21 8.66
N THR A 62 -17.47 2.07 9.34
CA THR A 62 -17.32 0.78 8.68
C THR A 62 -18.52 0.57 7.76
N ALA A 63 -18.30 0.51 6.44
CA ALA A 63 -19.31 0.03 5.53
C ALA A 63 -19.63 -1.43 5.90
N ARG A 64 -20.93 -1.78 5.90
CA ARG A 64 -21.39 -3.16 6.14
C ARG A 64 -20.81 -4.12 5.11
#